data_AF-A0A971JYQ1-F1
#
_entry.id   AF-A0A971JYQ1-F1
#
_cell.length_a   1.000
_cell.length_b   1.000
_cell.length_c   1.000
_cell.angle_alpha   90.00
_cell.angle_beta   90.00
_cell.angle_gamma   90.00
#
_symmetry.space_group_name_H-M   'P 1'
#
loop_
_entity.id
_entity.type
_entity.pdbx_description
1 polymer ?
#
loop_
_entity_poly.entity_id
_entity_poly.type
_entity_poly.pdbx_seq_one_letter_code
_entity_poly.pdbx_strand_id
1 'polypeptide(L)' 'MSVFAIADLHLPGHNDKPMNVFGMQWDQHFQSIQQSWRTKVREKDIVLIPGDISWAMQLSHAQDDLEAIAALPGQK' A
#
# COMPACT_ATOMS: atom_id res chain seq x y z
N MET A 1 -6.28 19.34 -8.52
CA MET A 1 -5.88 18.71 -7.25
C MET A 1 -7.07 17.88 -6.86
N SER A 2 -6.87 16.57 -6.79
CA SER A 2 -7.88 15.61 -6.37
C SER A 2 -7.49 15.04 -5.01
N VAL A 3 -8.49 14.54 -4.29
CA VAL A 3 -8.28 13.78 -3.05
C VAL A 3 -8.69 12.34 -3.32
N PHE A 4 -7.78 11.41 -3.08
CA PHE A 4 -8.01 9.97 -3.13
C PHE A 4 -8.02 9.42 -1.71
N ALA A 5 -8.63 8.25 -1.53
CA ALA A 5 -8.56 7.50 -0.29
C ALA A 5 -8.42 6.02 -0.61
N ILE A 6 -7.54 5.33 0.13
CA ILE A 6 -7.37 3.88 0.08
C ILE A 6 -6.96 3.40 1.46
N ALA A 7 -7.61 2.33 1.92
CA ALA A 7 -7.41 1.75 3.25
C ALA A 7 -7.11 0.25 3.10
N ASP A 8 -6.76 -0.40 4.21
CA ASP A 8 -6.74 -1.87 4.30
C ASP A 8 -5.79 -2.52 3.26
N LEU A 9 -4.63 -1.88 3.04
CA LEU A 9 -3.63 -2.36 2.08
C LEU A 9 -3.05 -3.72 2.51
N HIS A 10 -2.99 -3.98 3.82
CA HIS A 10 -2.56 -5.25 4.38
C HIS A 10 -1.24 -5.79 3.79
N LEU A 11 -0.24 -4.90 3.67
CA LEU A 11 1.08 -5.23 3.15
C LEU A 11 1.83 -6.21 4.07
N PRO A 12 2.71 -7.06 3.53
CA PRO A 12 3.09 -8.31 4.19
C PRO A 12 4.13 -8.16 5.32
N GLY A 13 4.68 -6.96 5.55
CA GLY A 13 5.62 -6.69 6.63
C GLY A 13 6.89 -7.53 6.54
N HIS A 14 7.70 -7.31 5.49
CA HIS A 14 8.92 -8.09 5.19
C HIS A 14 8.65 -9.51 4.65
N ASN A 15 7.52 -9.73 3.96
CA ASN A 15 7.07 -11.01 3.39
C ASN A 15 6.76 -12.13 4.41
N ASP A 16 6.74 -11.84 5.70
CA ASP A 16 6.39 -12.84 6.72
C ASP A 16 4.92 -13.29 6.61
N LYS A 17 4.03 -12.42 6.10
CA LYS A 17 2.59 -12.66 6.09
C LYS A 17 1.93 -12.23 4.76
N PRO A 18 2.06 -13.02 3.68
CA PRO A 18 1.51 -12.67 2.38
C PRO A 18 -0.01 -12.87 2.32
N MET A 19 -0.71 -11.97 1.61
CA MET A 19 -2.18 -12.04 1.46
C MET A 19 -2.65 -13.20 0.56
N ASN A 20 -1.77 -13.82 -0.23
CA ASN A 20 -2.12 -14.95 -1.09
C ASN A 20 -2.60 -16.20 -0.33
N VAL A 21 -2.39 -16.26 1.00
CA VAL A 21 -2.99 -17.29 1.88
C VAL A 21 -4.52 -17.25 1.87
N PHE A 22 -5.12 -16.12 1.48
CA PHE A 22 -6.57 -15.94 1.33
C PHE A 22 -7.08 -16.22 -0.10
N GLY A 23 -6.22 -16.70 -0.99
CA GLY A 23 -6.55 -17.09 -2.36
C GLY A 23 -5.71 -16.38 -3.42
N MET A 24 -5.65 -16.97 -4.61
CA MET A 24 -4.78 -16.51 -5.71
C MET A 24 -5.10 -15.09 -6.20
N GLN A 25 -6.31 -14.58 -5.96
CA GLN A 25 -6.68 -13.20 -6.28
C GLN A 25 -5.85 -12.15 -5.52
N TRP A 26 -5.22 -12.54 -4.42
CA TRP A 26 -4.34 -11.67 -3.62
C TRP A 26 -2.86 -11.79 -4.01
N ASP A 27 -2.54 -12.68 -4.94
CA ASP A 27 -1.19 -12.75 -5.48
C ASP A 27 -0.84 -11.42 -6.15
N GLN A 28 0.34 -10.89 -5.84
CA GLN A 28 0.79 -9.59 -6.34
C GLN A 28 -0.20 -8.43 -6.08
N HIS A 29 -1.05 -8.51 -5.06
CA HIS A 29 -2.09 -7.49 -4.78
C HIS A 29 -1.50 -6.08 -4.67
N PHE A 30 -0.35 -5.93 -4.00
CA PHE A 30 0.28 -4.63 -3.86
C PHE A 30 0.79 -4.10 -5.21
N GLN A 31 1.34 -4.94 -6.08
CA GLN A 31 1.76 -4.53 -7.43
C GLN A 31 0.56 -4.00 -8.24
N SER A 32 -0.59 -4.66 -8.13
CA SER A 32 -1.84 -4.21 -8.77
C SER A 32 -2.30 -2.85 -8.23
N ILE A 33 -2.20 -2.63 -6.92
CA ILE A 33 -2.50 -1.35 -6.28
C ILE A 33 -1.53 -0.27 -6.79
N GLN A 34 -0.22 -0.55 -6.79
CA GLN A 34 0.81 0.39 -7.26
C GLN A 34 0.56 0.81 -8.72
N GLN A 35 0.19 -0.13 -9.60
CA GLN A 35 -0.11 0.16 -11.00
C GLN A 35 -1.35 1.07 -11.14
N SER A 36 -2.43 0.78 -10.40
CA SER A 36 -3.63 1.63 -10.38
C SER A 36 -3.33 3.02 -9.80
N TRP A 37 -2.51 3.09 -8.75
CA TRP A 37 -2.12 4.34 -8.11
C TRP A 37 -1.33 5.22 -9.06
N ARG A 38 -0.27 4.70 -9.68
CA ARG A 38 0.60 5.45 -10.61
C ARG A 38 -0.13 5.95 -11.85
N THR A 39 -1.20 5.27 -12.26
CA THR A 39 -2.02 5.69 -13.42
C THR A 39 -3.06 6.76 -13.08
N LYS A 40 -3.47 6.88 -11.81
CA LYS A 40 -4.58 7.77 -11.38
C LYS A 40 -4.15 8.97 -10.56
N VAL A 41 -3.11 8.85 -9.75
CA VAL A 41 -2.67 9.87 -8.79
C VAL A 41 -1.47 10.65 -9.36
N ARG A 42 -1.51 11.98 -9.24
CA ARG A 42 -0.41 12.88 -9.62
C ARG A 42 0.28 13.44 -8.37
N GLU A 43 1.49 13.95 -8.52
CA GLU A 43 2.32 14.44 -7.40
C GLU A 43 1.65 15.49 -6.50
N LYS A 44 0.74 16.31 -7.07
CA LYS A 44 0.03 17.36 -6.34
C LYS A 44 -1.32 16.93 -5.75
N ASP A 45 -1.71 15.67 -5.94
CA ASP A 45 -2.94 15.14 -5.37
C ASP A 45 -2.67 14.64 -3.94
N ILE A 46 -3.73 14.57 -3.12
CA ILE A 46 -3.67 14.05 -1.74
C ILE A 46 -4.22 12.62 -1.74
N VAL A 47 -3.59 11.71 -1.00
CA VAL A 47 -4.05 10.34 -0.81
C VAL A 47 -4.17 10.02 0.66
N LEU A 48 -5.39 9.93 1.15
CA LEU A 48 -5.69 9.57 2.53
C LEU A 48 -5.53 8.05 2.72
N ILE A 49 -4.77 7.67 3.74
CA ILE A 49 -4.52 6.26 4.11
C ILE A 49 -4.96 6.03 5.56
N PRO A 50 -6.22 5.63 5.81
CA PRO A 50 -6.82 5.71 7.13
C PRO A 50 -6.55 4.50 8.06
N GLY A 51 -5.76 3.51 7.65
CA GLY A 51 -5.42 2.38 8.54
C GLY A 51 -5.16 1.07 7.81
N ASP A 52 -4.87 0.03 8.60
CA ASP A 52 -4.61 -1.35 8.18
C ASP A 52 -3.65 -1.46 6.98
N ILE A 53 -2.55 -0.72 7.11
CA ILE A 53 -1.54 -0.55 6.06
C ILE A 53 -0.71 -1.82 5.91
N SER A 54 -0.22 -2.38 7.02
CA SER A 54 0.73 -3.49 7.04
C SER A 54 0.36 -4.49 8.14
N TRP A 55 0.61 -5.77 7.87
CA TRP A 55 0.53 -6.90 8.81
C TRP A 55 1.70 -6.98 9.79
N ALA A 56 2.71 -6.11 9.61
CA ALA A 56 3.85 -6.01 10.49
C ALA A 56 3.40 -5.69 11.93
N MET A 57 3.87 -6.50 12.88
CA MET A 57 3.61 -6.29 14.32
C MET A 57 4.61 -5.33 14.97
N GLN A 58 5.68 -4.98 14.25
CA GLN A 58 6.74 -4.08 14.71
C GLN A 58 7.01 -3.05 13.62
N LEU A 59 7.30 -1.81 14.02
CA LEU A 59 7.55 -0.71 13.09
C LEU A 59 8.73 -0.98 12.16
N SER A 60 9.79 -1.63 12.66
CA SER A 60 10.95 -2.03 11.86
C SER A 60 10.57 -2.93 10.68
N HIS A 61 9.61 -3.84 10.86
CA HIS A 61 9.15 -4.73 9.79
C HIS A 61 8.15 -4.05 8.86
N ALA A 62 7.48 -2.99 9.33
CA ALA A 62 6.58 -2.17 8.52
C ALA A 62 7.34 -1.18 7.62
N GLN A 63 8.63 -0.96 7.87
CA GLN A 63 9.40 0.09 7.21
C GLN A 63 9.39 -0.04 5.69
N ASP A 64 9.65 -1.23 5.16
CA ASP A 64 9.67 -1.47 3.71
C ASP A 64 8.30 -1.21 3.06
N ASP A 65 7.22 -1.59 3.75
CA ASP A 65 5.84 -1.36 3.30
C ASP A 65 5.53 0.13 3.24
N LEU A 66 5.89 0.87 4.30
CA LEU A 66 5.70 2.31 4.39
C LEU A 66 6.56 3.07 3.37
N GLU A 67 7.81 2.67 3.17
CA GLU A 67 8.69 3.25 2.15
C GLU A 67 8.16 3.00 0.73
N ALA A 68 7.64 1.80 0.46
CA ALA A 68 7.06 1.48 -0.83
C ALA A 68 5.79 2.31 -1.14
N ILE A 69 4.97 2.59 -0.13
CA ILE A 69 3.84 3.53 -0.24
C ILE A 69 4.35 4.97 -0.38
N ALA A 70 5.37 5.36 0.39
CA ALA A 70 5.97 6.69 0.35
C ALA A 70 6.53 7.03 -1.05
N ALA A 71 7.02 6.03 -1.78
CA ALA A 71 7.51 6.16 -3.15
C ALA A 71 6.42 6.28 -4.23
N LEU A 72 5.13 6.18 -3.88
CA LEU A 72 4.02 6.38 -4.82
C LEU A 72 3.67 7.88 -4.97
N PRO A 73 3.19 8.33 -6.14
CA PRO A 73 2.84 9.73 -6.38
C PRO A 73 1.79 10.28 -5.40
N GLY A 74 1.86 11.58 -5.14
CA GLY A 74 0.91 12.29 -4.29
C GLY A 74 1.40 12.49 -2.85
N GLN A 75 0.78 13.45 -2.16
CA GLN A 75 0.97 13.67 -0.73
C GLN A 75 0.08 12.72 0.07
N LYS A 76 0.68 12.09 1.07
CA LYS A 76 -0.01 11.16 1.98
C LYS A 76 -0.36 11.93 3.24
#